data_AF-K9TM22-F1
#
_entry.id   AF-K9TM22-F1
#
_cell.length_a   1.000
_cell.length_b   1.000
_cell.length_c   1.000
_cell.angle_alpha   90.00
_cell.angle_beta   90.00
_cell.angle_gamma   90.00
#
_symmetry.space_group_name_H-M   'P 1'
#
loop_
_entity.id
_entity.type
_entity.pdbx_description
1 polymer ?
#
loop_
_entity_poly.entity_id
_entity_poly.type
_entity_poly.pdbx_seq_one_letter_code
_entity_poly.pdbx_strand_id
1 'polypeptide(L)'
;MLYLAEVQKQKSGFGLGSGKAELKLLACQRGEQSWAAVPGSETIPADDANNLNAGTLVLVDLSPNKQIKGNIEEAANRLVSILQGFSRGQEKIKTKEEEIEQWMQSLTYQSQELQRREMELQVREEEIAQLDSQREEIQGSSEEAQRIRDELQAKQQELDAALEKLQSEKQTMEAQVAQSQQSVQLDEGLATHVQELLDYLTQTTPPMASLGEQIAVVLEQISAQQAVLDEHWQRLEQHRSQAQVEEQEAEAKQQELGRLRQEWEQNQGDLAEAHSQLKLLEKTLSIQQNHGNTLDAQVKNQVLLREQLVQLSEMFEQVAVVQKVDVEALERMPIEELQGVAQNLQQDLDKIFQFVNGQEEELKLQRETIQELEQKLANSHDSERWNIQRNLTDEQEAYQMLDQTLVGQRRNLRERQETLTLHQAVLARRQGHGDATPIKQAQPMDPVLAQIDQQKQILDQQLAQIKQEIEQTRQSLDGVQGQVSDRANQMEGKRQAIEQLEAQLAQLRSSAAQLRGRVTTYEEMLQPLQDKLNELKAKLEEVSTLLTQGQETEGHQQQAVTQLRDLLMGLMNSQSAELAAS
;
A
#
# COMPACT_ATOMS: atom_id res chain seq x y z
N MET A 1 -53.34 -41.31 30.61
CA MET A 1 -51.89 -41.15 30.35
C MET A 1 -51.37 -42.52 30.04
N LEU A 2 -50.60 -42.65 28.97
CA LEU A 2 -50.14 -43.96 28.50
C LEU A 2 -48.90 -44.39 29.29
N TYR A 3 -48.92 -45.61 29.81
CA TYR A 3 -47.82 -46.22 30.55
C TYR A 3 -47.35 -47.49 29.87
N LEU A 4 -46.04 -47.70 29.84
CA LEU A 4 -45.42 -48.98 29.56
C LEU A 4 -45.30 -49.73 30.89
N ALA A 5 -45.83 -50.94 30.94
CA ALA A 5 -45.83 -51.77 32.13
C ALA A 5 -45.43 -53.22 31.81
N GLU A 6 -44.93 -53.92 32.82
CA GLU A 6 -44.61 -55.35 32.74
C GLU A 6 -45.67 -56.14 33.51
N VAL A 7 -46.19 -57.21 32.90
CA VAL A 7 -47.12 -58.13 33.57
C VAL A 7 -46.38 -59.00 34.57
N GLN A 8 -46.75 -58.91 35.84
CA GLN A 8 -46.26 -59.77 36.92
C GLN A 8 -47.39 -60.65 37.44
N LYS A 9 -47.13 -61.96 37.60
CA LYS A 9 -48.09 -62.88 38.21
C LYS A 9 -47.63 -63.22 39.62
N GLN A 10 -48.46 -62.91 40.61
CA GLN A 10 -48.17 -63.35 41.97
C GLN A 10 -48.35 -64.86 42.09
N LYS A 11 -47.33 -65.58 42.59
CA LYS A 11 -47.48 -66.97 43.00
C LYS A 11 -48.31 -66.99 44.29
N SER A 12 -49.57 -67.40 44.19
CA SER A 12 -50.42 -67.61 45.36
C SER A 12 -49.83 -68.72 46.23
N GLY A 13 -49.36 -68.38 47.42
CA GLY A 13 -48.80 -69.31 48.41
C GLY A 13 -49.87 -70.08 49.17
N PHE A 14 -50.80 -70.75 48.48
CA PHE A 14 -51.57 -71.91 48.98
C PHE A 14 -52.48 -72.38 47.84
N GLY A 15 -52.47 -73.68 47.54
CA GLY A 15 -53.16 -74.26 46.39
C GLY A 15 -54.68 -74.15 46.48
N LEU A 16 -55.25 -73.08 45.93
CA LEU A 16 -56.53 -73.02 45.20
C LEU A 16 -56.77 -71.55 44.78
N GLY A 17 -56.43 -71.18 43.55
CA GLY A 17 -56.76 -69.86 42.99
C GLY A 17 -55.80 -69.41 41.89
N SER A 18 -56.36 -68.98 40.76
CA SER A 18 -55.66 -68.27 39.68
C SER A 18 -54.88 -67.10 40.28
N GLY A 19 -53.56 -67.08 40.11
CA GLY A 19 -52.72 -65.96 40.58
C GLY A 19 -53.19 -64.65 39.95
N LYS A 20 -53.35 -63.60 40.76
CA LYS A 20 -53.76 -62.28 40.27
C LYS A 20 -52.61 -61.64 39.49
N ALA A 21 -52.91 -61.13 38.30
CA ALA A 21 -51.98 -60.35 37.51
C ALA A 21 -51.89 -58.91 38.05
N GLU A 22 -50.66 -58.44 38.20
CA GLU A 22 -50.32 -57.06 38.55
C GLU A 22 -49.47 -56.46 37.43
N LEU A 23 -49.61 -55.17 37.20
CA LEU A 23 -48.82 -54.42 36.22
C LEU A 23 -47.81 -53.56 36.94
N LYS A 24 -46.53 -53.83 36.73
CA LYS A 24 -45.44 -52.99 37.20
C LYS A 24 -45.19 -51.87 36.19
N LEU A 25 -45.42 -50.62 36.58
CA LEU A 25 -45.21 -49.46 35.71
C LEU A 25 -43.70 -49.20 35.51
N LEU A 26 -43.28 -49.02 34.26
CA LEU A 26 -41.88 -48.82 33.88
C LEU A 26 -41.62 -47.41 33.34
N ALA A 27 -42.45 -46.94 32.41
CA ALA A 27 -42.30 -45.62 31.82
C ALA A 27 -43.66 -44.98 31.52
N CYS A 28 -43.74 -43.66 31.62
CA CYS A 28 -44.93 -42.88 31.29
C CYS A 28 -44.66 -41.98 30.08
N GLN A 29 -45.62 -41.90 29.16
CA GLN A 29 -45.56 -40.96 28.05
C GLN A 29 -45.89 -39.55 28.54
N ARG A 30 -44.94 -38.62 28.41
CA ARG A 30 -45.12 -37.20 28.80
C ARG A 30 -45.38 -36.27 27.60
N GLY A 31 -45.05 -36.70 26.38
CA GLY A 31 -45.31 -35.98 25.13
C GLY A 31 -45.43 -36.95 23.95
N GLU A 32 -45.66 -36.44 22.73
CA GLU A 32 -45.94 -37.31 21.56
C GLU A 32 -44.86 -38.36 21.27
N GLN A 33 -43.59 -38.07 21.58
CA GLN A 33 -42.45 -39.01 21.43
C GLN A 33 -41.54 -39.08 22.66
N SER A 34 -41.97 -38.54 23.80
CA SER A 34 -41.15 -38.47 25.02
C SER A 34 -41.68 -39.41 26.10
N TRP A 35 -40.81 -40.30 26.57
CA TRP A 35 -41.08 -41.25 27.65
C TRP A 35 -40.18 -40.92 28.84
N ALA A 36 -40.77 -40.87 30.04
CA ALA A 36 -40.04 -40.71 31.29
C ALA A 36 -40.16 -41.98 32.11
N ALA A 37 -39.06 -42.44 32.70
CA ALA A 37 -39.08 -43.58 33.62
C ALA A 37 -39.97 -43.25 34.83
N VAL A 38 -40.77 -44.22 35.28
CA VAL A 38 -41.55 -44.09 36.51
C VAL A 38 -40.61 -44.43 37.68
N PRO A 39 -40.32 -43.48 38.59
CA PRO A 39 -39.44 -43.76 39.72
C PRO A 39 -40.15 -44.65 40.75
N GLY A 40 -39.51 -45.77 41.10
CA GLY A 40 -40.05 -46.76 42.03
C GLY A 40 -40.83 -47.90 41.35
N SER A 41 -40.92 -49.05 42.01
CA SER A 41 -41.67 -50.21 41.52
C SER A 41 -43.16 -50.09 41.86
N GLU A 42 -43.85 -49.13 41.24
CA GLU A 42 -45.30 -49.00 41.39
C GLU A 42 -46.02 -50.14 40.66
N THR A 43 -46.83 -50.91 41.38
CA THR A 43 -47.66 -51.99 40.83
C THR A 43 -49.15 -51.66 40.93
N ILE A 44 -49.91 -52.00 39.90
CA ILE A 44 -51.37 -51.79 39.83
C ILE A 44 -52.04 -53.16 39.58
N PRO A 45 -53.08 -53.54 40.33
CA PRO A 45 -53.81 -54.78 40.08
C PRO A 45 -54.54 -54.71 38.72
N ALA A 46 -54.43 -55.77 37.92
CA ALA A 46 -54.99 -55.81 36.57
C ALA A 46 -55.60 -57.19 36.27
N ASP A 47 -56.86 -57.39 36.67
CA ASP A 47 -57.56 -58.67 36.48
C ASP A 47 -57.73 -59.03 34.99
N ASP A 48 -57.79 -58.04 34.10
CA ASP A 48 -57.86 -58.21 32.65
C ASP A 48 -56.55 -58.71 32.01
N ALA A 49 -55.43 -58.68 32.73
CA ALA A 49 -54.11 -59.16 32.27
C ALA A 49 -53.84 -60.63 32.61
N ASN A 50 -54.78 -61.36 33.24
CA ASN A 50 -54.59 -62.75 33.65
C ASN A 50 -54.30 -63.70 32.47
N ASN A 51 -54.78 -63.36 31.28
CA ASN A 51 -54.58 -64.12 30.04
C ASN A 51 -53.19 -63.92 29.40
N LEU A 52 -52.40 -62.94 29.87
CA LEU A 52 -51.06 -62.66 29.35
C LEU A 52 -49.99 -63.37 30.20
N ASN A 53 -48.83 -63.66 29.60
CA ASN A 53 -47.73 -64.32 30.31
C ASN A 53 -46.98 -63.34 31.22
N ALA A 54 -46.36 -63.86 32.29
CA ALA A 54 -45.50 -63.04 33.14
C ALA A 54 -44.27 -62.57 32.34
N GLY A 55 -43.87 -61.32 32.48
CA GLY A 55 -42.79 -60.68 31.74
C GLY A 55 -43.21 -60.05 30.40
N THR A 56 -44.49 -60.16 29.99
CA THR A 56 -44.98 -59.48 28.78
C THR A 56 -45.06 -57.97 29.02
N LEU A 57 -44.49 -57.19 28.10
CA LEU A 57 -44.61 -55.73 28.09
C LEU A 57 -45.93 -55.30 27.46
N VAL A 58 -46.66 -54.44 28.17
CA VAL A 58 -47.97 -53.94 27.76
C VAL A 58 -48.05 -52.43 27.86
N LEU A 59 -48.86 -51.84 27.00
CA LEU A 59 -49.23 -50.43 27.04
C LEU A 59 -50.62 -50.29 27.65
N VAL A 60 -50.72 -49.41 28.65
CA VAL A 60 -51.95 -49.24 29.42
C VAL A 60 -52.22 -47.76 29.65
N ASP A 61 -53.44 -47.34 29.32
CA ASP A 61 -53.92 -46.00 29.63
C ASP A 61 -54.46 -45.95 31.06
N LEU A 62 -53.83 -45.13 31.91
CA LEU A 62 -54.28 -44.92 33.27
C LEU A 62 -55.02 -43.59 33.41
N SER A 63 -56.11 -43.61 34.17
CA SER A 63 -56.81 -42.41 34.64
C SER A 63 -55.99 -41.67 35.71
N PRO A 64 -56.33 -40.41 36.04
CA PRO A 64 -55.67 -39.67 37.13
C PRO A 64 -55.73 -40.38 38.49
N ASN A 65 -56.70 -41.29 38.68
CA ASN A 65 -56.88 -42.08 39.89
C ASN A 65 -56.18 -43.45 39.81
N LYS A 66 -55.21 -43.64 38.88
CA LYS A 66 -54.44 -44.88 38.66
C LYS A 66 -55.30 -46.12 38.37
N GLN A 67 -56.48 -45.93 37.76
CA GLN A 67 -57.31 -47.03 37.26
C GLN A 67 -57.10 -47.22 35.76
N ILE A 68 -57.11 -48.47 35.31
CA ILE A 68 -56.99 -48.84 33.90
C ILE A 68 -58.21 -48.31 33.14
N LYS A 69 -57.97 -47.52 32.09
CA LYS A 69 -58.99 -46.91 31.25
C LYS A 69 -58.80 -47.43 29.83
N GLY A 70 -59.45 -48.56 29.52
CA GLY A 70 -59.39 -49.20 28.19
C GLY A 70 -58.77 -50.60 28.23
N ASN A 71 -58.54 -51.17 27.05
CA ASN A 71 -57.95 -52.50 26.90
C ASN A 71 -56.42 -52.46 27.08
N ILE A 72 -55.85 -53.56 27.56
CA ILE A 72 -54.40 -53.75 27.70
C ILE A 72 -53.84 -54.22 26.35
N GLU A 73 -52.92 -53.46 25.76
CA GLU A 73 -52.33 -53.77 24.44
C GLU A 73 -50.90 -54.28 24.59
N GLU A 74 -50.49 -55.27 23.79
CA GLU A 74 -49.09 -55.71 23.76
C GLU A 74 -48.17 -54.63 23.18
N ALA A 75 -47.09 -54.32 23.90
CA ALA A 75 -46.26 -53.15 23.59
C ALA A 75 -45.31 -53.34 22.40
N ALA A 76 -45.07 -54.59 21.95
CA ALA A 76 -43.97 -54.91 21.03
C ALA A 76 -43.99 -54.09 19.72
N ASN A 77 -45.10 -54.12 18.97
CA ASN A 77 -45.21 -53.43 17.69
C ASN A 77 -45.15 -51.90 17.84
N ARG A 78 -45.72 -51.38 18.94
CA ARG A 78 -45.75 -49.94 19.22
C ARG A 78 -44.37 -49.43 19.65
N LEU A 79 -43.64 -50.19 20.46
CA LEU A 79 -42.26 -49.89 20.84
C LEU A 79 -41.32 -49.88 19.64
N VAL A 80 -41.47 -50.83 18.71
CA VAL A 80 -40.70 -50.83 17.45
C VAL A 80 -40.98 -49.56 16.63
N SER A 81 -42.24 -49.15 16.53
CA SER A 81 -42.61 -47.91 15.84
C SER A 81 -42.02 -46.66 16.51
N ILE A 82 -41.99 -46.61 17.84
CA ILE A 82 -41.39 -45.51 18.61
C ILE A 82 -39.87 -45.46 18.41
N LEU A 83 -39.18 -46.61 18.46
CA LEU A 83 -37.73 -46.69 18.22
C LEU A 83 -37.36 -46.30 16.79
N GLN A 84 -38.14 -46.73 15.80
CA GLN A 84 -37.98 -46.29 14.41
C GLN A 84 -38.20 -44.77 14.27
N GLY A 85 -39.19 -44.23 14.98
CA GLY A 85 -39.44 -42.79 15.05
C GLY A 85 -38.27 -42.01 15.66
N PHE A 86 -37.70 -42.52 16.76
CA PHE A 86 -36.54 -41.92 17.42
C PHE A 86 -35.29 -41.95 16.52
N SER A 87 -35.04 -43.07 15.85
CA SER A 87 -33.92 -43.18 14.89
C SER A 87 -34.05 -42.17 13.74
N ARG A 88 -35.25 -42.03 13.16
CA ARG A 88 -35.51 -41.04 12.10
C ARG A 88 -35.46 -39.61 12.63
N GLY A 89 -35.88 -39.37 13.87
CA GLY A 89 -35.79 -38.08 14.53
C GLY A 89 -34.35 -37.65 14.77
N GLN A 90 -33.51 -38.57 15.23
CA GLN A 90 -32.07 -38.35 15.42
C GLN A 90 -31.36 -38.04 14.10
N GLU A 91 -31.68 -38.78 13.03
CA GLU A 91 -31.15 -38.52 11.69
C GLU A 91 -31.52 -37.11 11.20
N LYS A 92 -32.80 -36.70 11.37
CA LYS A 92 -33.25 -35.34 11.04
C LYS A 92 -32.58 -34.24 11.88
N ILE A 93 -32.28 -34.51 13.16
CA ILE A 93 -31.56 -33.55 14.01
C ILE A 93 -30.14 -33.38 13.49
N LYS A 94 -29.44 -34.48 13.16
CA LYS A 94 -28.11 -34.40 12.55
C LYS A 94 -28.09 -33.62 11.24
N THR A 95 -29.05 -33.87 10.35
CA THR A 95 -29.16 -33.08 9.10
C THR A 95 -29.37 -31.60 9.37
N LYS A 96 -30.19 -31.24 10.37
CA LYS A 96 -30.38 -29.84 10.76
C LYS A 96 -29.14 -29.23 11.42
N GLU A 97 -28.40 -29.99 12.21
CA GLU A 97 -27.12 -29.56 12.78
C GLU A 97 -26.11 -29.28 11.67
N GLU A 98 -26.02 -30.14 10.66
CA GLU A 98 -25.20 -29.94 9.46
C GLU A 98 -25.64 -28.69 8.67
N GLU A 99 -26.94 -28.47 8.48
CA GLU A 99 -27.47 -27.25 7.84
C GLU A 99 -27.13 -25.98 8.63
N ILE A 100 -27.25 -26.02 9.97
CA ILE A 100 -26.90 -24.90 10.85
C ILE A 100 -25.39 -24.63 10.79
N GLU A 101 -24.57 -25.67 10.77
CA GLU A 101 -23.12 -25.54 10.64
C GLU A 101 -22.75 -24.92 9.29
N GLN A 102 -23.37 -25.34 8.19
CA GLN A 102 -23.22 -24.72 6.88
C GLN A 102 -23.67 -23.26 6.88
N TRP A 103 -24.78 -22.93 7.55
CA TRP A 103 -25.22 -21.54 7.70
C TRP A 103 -24.22 -20.71 8.52
N MET A 104 -23.68 -21.25 9.61
CA MET A 104 -22.64 -20.60 10.40
C MET A 104 -21.38 -20.33 9.58
N GLN A 105 -20.94 -21.30 8.78
CA GLN A 105 -19.80 -21.13 7.87
C GLN A 105 -20.07 -20.03 6.85
N SER A 106 -21.27 -20.00 6.25
CA SER A 106 -21.63 -18.96 5.29
C SER A 106 -21.72 -17.56 5.93
N LEU A 107 -22.24 -17.46 7.16
CA LEU A 107 -22.32 -16.20 7.91
C LEU A 107 -20.93 -15.71 8.32
N THR A 108 -20.04 -16.62 8.72
CA THR A 108 -18.65 -16.30 9.05
C THR A 108 -17.92 -15.76 7.82
N TYR A 109 -18.08 -16.42 6.68
CA TYR A 109 -17.52 -15.95 5.41
C TYR A 109 -18.08 -14.58 5.01
N GLN A 110 -19.40 -14.36 5.13
CA GLN A 110 -20.02 -13.07 4.87
C GLN A 110 -19.51 -11.97 5.82
N SER A 111 -19.31 -12.29 7.10
CA SER A 111 -18.76 -11.35 8.07
C SER A 111 -17.31 -10.97 7.74
N GLN A 112 -16.48 -11.94 7.34
CA GLN A 112 -15.10 -11.69 6.92
C GLN A 112 -15.03 -10.83 5.66
N GLU A 113 -15.89 -11.11 4.67
CA GLU A 113 -15.96 -10.32 3.44
C GLU A 113 -16.48 -8.89 3.71
N LEU A 114 -17.40 -8.72 4.67
CA LEU A 114 -17.87 -7.41 5.10
C LEU A 114 -16.76 -6.62 5.81
N GLN A 115 -16.02 -7.24 6.73
CA GLN A 115 -14.85 -6.63 7.37
C GLN A 115 -13.78 -6.23 6.36
N ARG A 116 -13.55 -7.08 5.35
CA ARG A 116 -12.63 -6.76 4.26
C ARG A 116 -13.10 -5.54 3.47
N ARG A 117 -14.38 -5.48 3.11
CA ARG A 117 -14.95 -4.31 2.41
C ARG A 117 -14.92 -3.04 3.25
N GLU A 118 -15.13 -3.16 4.56
CA GLU A 118 -15.03 -2.03 5.49
C GLU A 118 -13.60 -1.48 5.53
N MET A 119 -12.60 -2.35 5.58
CA MET A 119 -11.20 -1.96 5.46
C MET A 119 -10.88 -1.31 4.11
N GLU A 120 -11.35 -1.89 2.99
CA GLU A 120 -11.19 -1.30 1.66
C GLU A 120 -11.85 0.09 1.54
N LEU A 121 -13.00 0.30 2.19
CA LEU A 121 -13.68 1.59 2.24
C LEU A 121 -12.94 2.60 3.11
N GLN A 122 -12.39 2.18 4.25
CA GLN A 122 -11.62 3.04 5.14
C GLN A 122 -10.33 3.54 4.45
N VAL A 123 -9.63 2.66 3.74
CA VAL A 123 -8.49 3.05 2.90
C VAL A 123 -8.91 4.05 1.83
N ARG A 124 -10.05 3.85 1.18
CA ARG A 124 -10.56 4.82 0.20
C ARG A 124 -10.97 6.15 0.83
N GLU A 125 -11.54 6.17 2.03
CA GLU A 125 -11.82 7.41 2.75
C GLU A 125 -10.54 8.17 3.08
N GLU A 126 -9.47 7.46 3.49
CA GLU A 126 -8.16 8.07 3.70
C GLU A 126 -7.56 8.62 2.39
N GLU A 127 -7.68 7.89 1.28
CA GLU A 127 -7.27 8.37 -0.05
C GLU A 127 -8.05 9.62 -0.47
N ILE A 128 -9.38 9.64 -0.25
CA ILE A 128 -10.22 10.81 -0.56
C ILE A 128 -9.82 12.00 0.34
N ALA A 129 -9.59 11.79 1.63
CA ALA A 129 -9.15 12.84 2.54
C ALA A 129 -7.78 13.41 2.13
N GLN A 130 -6.86 12.58 1.66
CA GLN A 130 -5.58 13.04 1.10
C GLN A 130 -5.78 13.85 -0.18
N LEU A 131 -6.65 13.41 -1.08
CA LEU A 131 -6.97 14.15 -2.31
C LEU A 131 -7.65 15.49 -2.02
N ASP A 132 -8.53 15.54 -1.01
CA ASP A 132 -9.16 16.78 -0.58
C ASP A 132 -8.14 17.74 0.05
N SER A 133 -7.21 17.24 0.88
CA SER A 133 -6.09 18.04 1.39
C SER A 133 -5.22 18.60 0.25
N GLN A 134 -4.88 17.78 -0.74
CA GLN A 134 -4.13 18.23 -1.92
C GLN A 134 -4.92 19.26 -2.73
N ARG A 135 -6.24 19.10 -2.83
CA ARG A 135 -7.11 20.09 -3.49
C ARG A 135 -7.14 21.40 -2.74
N GLU A 136 -7.22 21.39 -1.42
CA GLU A 136 -7.15 22.60 -0.60
C GLU A 136 -5.79 23.29 -0.74
N GLU A 137 -4.69 22.54 -0.75
CA GLU A 137 -3.35 23.09 -1.01
C GLU A 137 -3.23 23.69 -2.41
N ILE A 138 -3.72 22.98 -3.45
CA ILE A 138 -3.74 23.49 -4.82
C ILE A 138 -4.60 24.75 -4.91
N GLN A 139 -5.77 24.75 -4.26
CA GLN A 139 -6.66 25.91 -4.26
C GLN A 139 -6.03 27.08 -3.50
N GLY A 140 -5.40 26.84 -2.35
CA GLY A 140 -4.62 27.85 -1.62
C GLY A 140 -3.48 28.42 -2.48
N SER A 141 -2.71 27.56 -3.15
CA SER A 141 -1.65 27.99 -4.07
C SER A 141 -2.19 28.77 -5.27
N SER A 142 -3.38 28.41 -5.76
CA SER A 142 -4.04 29.12 -6.86
C SER A 142 -4.57 30.49 -6.40
N GLU A 143 -5.11 30.58 -5.18
CA GLU A 143 -5.55 31.84 -4.58
C GLU A 143 -4.36 32.76 -4.29
N GLU A 144 -3.24 32.23 -3.81
CA GLU A 144 -1.98 32.96 -3.65
C GLU A 144 -1.42 33.41 -5.00
N ALA A 145 -1.41 32.54 -6.02
CA ALA A 145 -0.99 32.90 -7.37
C ALA A 145 -1.91 33.98 -7.98
N GLN A 146 -3.21 33.93 -7.70
CA GLN A 146 -4.17 34.96 -8.10
C GLN A 146 -3.87 36.28 -7.39
N ARG A 147 -3.64 36.27 -6.06
CA ARG A 147 -3.24 37.47 -5.30
C ARG A 147 -1.95 38.07 -5.82
N ILE A 148 -0.95 37.23 -6.09
CA ILE A 148 0.32 37.69 -6.67
C ILE A 148 0.08 38.30 -8.04
N ARG A 149 -0.77 37.70 -8.90
CA ARG A 149 -1.13 38.31 -10.20
C ARG A 149 -1.87 39.63 -10.04
N ASP A 150 -2.82 39.72 -9.12
CA ASP A 150 -3.57 40.94 -8.85
C ASP A 150 -2.65 42.04 -8.30
N GLU A 151 -1.71 41.69 -7.42
CA GLU A 151 -0.65 42.58 -6.95
C GLU A 151 0.29 43.00 -8.08
N LEU A 152 0.67 42.07 -8.98
CA LEU A 152 1.50 42.37 -10.15
C LEU A 152 0.76 43.29 -11.12
N GLN A 153 -0.54 43.08 -11.32
CA GLN A 153 -1.38 43.91 -12.16
C GLN A 153 -1.61 45.28 -11.52
N ALA A 154 -1.79 45.35 -10.21
CA ALA A 154 -1.83 46.61 -9.46
C ALA A 154 -0.50 47.34 -9.54
N LYS A 155 0.63 46.63 -9.44
CA LYS A 155 1.98 47.19 -9.63
C LYS A 155 2.23 47.63 -11.07
N GLN A 156 1.71 46.90 -12.05
CA GLN A 156 1.72 47.30 -13.47
C GLN A 156 0.87 48.55 -13.67
N GLN A 157 -0.33 48.63 -13.10
CA GLN A 157 -1.16 49.84 -13.14
C GLN A 157 -0.54 51.00 -12.39
N GLU A 158 0.14 50.76 -11.27
CA GLU A 158 0.93 51.78 -10.56
C GLU A 158 2.13 52.23 -11.42
N LEU A 159 2.78 51.32 -12.14
CA LEU A 159 3.85 51.61 -13.10
C LEU A 159 3.32 52.38 -14.30
N ASP A 160 2.19 51.98 -14.88
CA ASP A 160 1.53 52.65 -16.00
C ASP A 160 1.02 54.03 -15.57
N ALA A 161 0.44 54.16 -14.38
CA ALA A 161 0.06 55.43 -13.79
C ALA A 161 1.28 56.28 -13.39
N ALA A 162 2.38 55.65 -12.98
CA ALA A 162 3.65 56.33 -12.74
C ALA A 162 4.26 56.79 -14.06
N LEU A 163 4.13 56.02 -15.14
CA LEU A 163 4.55 56.35 -16.51
C LEU A 163 3.66 57.43 -17.11
N GLU A 164 2.35 57.38 -16.91
CA GLU A 164 1.41 58.44 -17.28
C GLU A 164 1.68 59.69 -16.45
N LYS A 165 2.00 59.56 -15.15
CA LYS A 165 2.47 60.68 -14.35
C LYS A 165 3.78 61.20 -14.88
N LEU A 166 4.77 60.36 -15.17
CA LEU A 166 6.05 60.74 -15.76
C LEU A 166 5.89 61.32 -17.16
N GLN A 167 4.89 60.89 -17.92
CA GLN A 167 4.53 61.44 -19.23
C GLN A 167 3.78 62.75 -19.08
N SER A 168 2.90 62.90 -18.08
CA SER A 168 2.22 64.15 -17.75
C SER A 168 3.17 65.14 -17.10
N GLU A 169 4.19 64.65 -16.38
CA GLU A 169 5.29 65.37 -15.76
C GLU A 169 6.34 65.67 -16.82
N LYS A 170 6.51 64.83 -17.85
CA LYS A 170 7.23 65.12 -19.09
C LYS A 170 6.46 66.12 -19.92
N GLN A 171 5.13 66.07 -20.02
CA GLN A 171 4.30 67.02 -20.76
C GLN A 171 4.14 68.32 -20.00
N THR A 172 4.14 68.31 -18.67
CA THR A 172 4.18 69.50 -17.83
C THR A 172 5.60 69.98 -17.62
N MET A 173 6.63 69.16 -17.79
CA MET A 173 8.03 69.56 -17.97
C MET A 173 8.29 69.97 -19.40
N GLU A 174 7.57 69.53 -20.41
CA GLU A 174 7.62 70.02 -21.79
C GLU A 174 6.75 71.25 -21.90
N ALA A 175 5.69 71.40 -21.09
CA ALA A 175 4.93 72.62 -20.96
C ALA A 175 5.61 73.59 -19.99
N GLN A 176 6.36 73.12 -18.99
CA GLN A 176 7.29 73.91 -18.18
C GLN A 176 8.62 74.05 -18.87
N VAL A 177 8.98 73.30 -19.89
CA VAL A 177 10.09 73.56 -20.83
C VAL A 177 9.51 74.25 -22.05
N ALA A 178 8.19 74.42 -22.22
CA ALA A 178 7.58 75.32 -23.20
C ALA A 178 7.35 76.70 -22.57
N GLN A 179 6.95 76.71 -21.30
CA GLN A 179 6.87 77.87 -20.40
C GLN A 179 8.25 78.20 -19.80
N SER A 180 9.11 77.21 -19.70
CA SER A 180 10.57 77.34 -19.79
C SER A 180 11.02 77.00 -21.21
N GLN A 181 10.33 77.38 -22.28
CA GLN A 181 10.96 77.75 -23.57
C GLN A 181 10.64 79.24 -23.79
N GLN A 182 9.69 79.78 -23.03
CA GLN A 182 9.78 81.15 -22.53
C GLN A 182 10.92 81.35 -21.51
N SER A 183 11.53 80.29 -20.93
CA SER A 183 12.63 80.40 -19.93
C SER A 183 13.71 79.29 -19.83
N VAL A 184 13.72 78.20 -20.62
CA VAL A 184 14.92 77.43 -21.03
C VAL A 184 15.49 78.27 -22.17
N GLN A 185 15.97 79.41 -21.71
CA GLN A 185 17.26 79.86 -22.11
C GLN A 185 18.17 78.62 -22.04
N LEU A 186 18.58 78.10 -23.22
CA LEU A 186 19.99 77.73 -23.37
C LEU A 186 20.75 78.79 -22.60
N ASP A 187 21.29 78.42 -21.42
CA ASP A 187 21.96 79.27 -20.41
C ASP A 187 21.54 80.74 -20.49
N GLU A 188 20.88 81.35 -19.49
CA GLU A 188 20.57 82.79 -19.53
C GLU A 188 21.76 83.63 -20.03
N GLY A 189 22.99 83.16 -19.77
CA GLY A 189 24.23 83.47 -20.50
C GLY A 189 24.23 83.31 -22.03
N LEU A 190 24.09 82.13 -22.64
CA LEU A 190 24.06 81.92 -24.11
C LEU A 190 22.99 82.75 -24.83
N ALA A 191 21.77 82.83 -24.30
CA ALA A 191 20.69 83.61 -24.91
C ALA A 191 20.92 85.14 -24.79
N THR A 192 21.39 85.61 -23.63
CA THR A 192 21.80 87.02 -23.47
C THR A 192 23.07 87.33 -24.26
N HIS A 193 24.03 86.42 -24.38
CA HIS A 193 25.24 86.64 -25.19
C HIS A 193 24.91 86.66 -26.68
N VAL A 194 23.97 85.83 -27.15
CA VAL A 194 23.48 85.84 -28.54
C VAL A 194 22.66 87.10 -28.83
N GLN A 195 21.84 87.57 -27.88
CA GLN A 195 21.12 88.84 -27.99
C GLN A 195 22.04 90.05 -27.90
N GLU A 196 23.05 90.02 -27.03
CA GLU A 196 24.12 91.03 -26.93
C GLU A 196 24.93 91.03 -28.23
N LEU A 197 25.27 89.87 -28.80
CA LEU A 197 25.90 89.75 -30.12
C LEU A 197 25.05 90.39 -31.22
N LEU A 198 23.73 90.15 -31.23
CA LEU A 198 22.79 90.74 -32.18
C LEU A 198 22.67 92.26 -32.00
N ASP A 199 22.52 92.75 -30.76
CA ASP A 199 22.46 94.17 -30.44
C ASP A 199 23.79 94.87 -30.72
N TYR A 200 24.91 94.19 -30.50
CA TYR A 200 26.26 94.70 -30.80
C TYR A 200 26.54 94.75 -32.30
N LEU A 201 26.09 93.74 -33.08
CA LEU A 201 26.16 93.69 -34.55
C LEU A 201 25.22 94.68 -35.25
N THR A 202 24.10 95.04 -34.60
CA THR A 202 23.10 95.97 -35.17
C THR A 202 23.45 97.44 -34.93
N GLN A 203 24.17 97.76 -33.85
CA GLN A 203 24.40 99.14 -33.42
C GLN A 203 25.78 99.71 -33.78
N THR A 204 26.80 98.86 -34.01
CA THR A 204 28.15 99.30 -34.44
C THR A 204 28.84 98.21 -35.26
N THR A 205 29.57 98.55 -36.33
CA THR A 205 30.52 97.62 -36.99
C THR A 205 31.66 97.30 -36.01
N PRO A 206 31.72 96.09 -35.41
CA PRO A 206 32.71 95.81 -34.38
C PRO A 206 34.11 95.56 -34.95
N PRO A 207 35.17 95.64 -34.13
CA PRO A 207 36.45 95.03 -34.48
C PRO A 207 36.27 93.52 -34.62
N MET A 208 36.61 92.96 -35.78
CA MET A 208 36.56 91.52 -36.11
C MET A 208 37.11 90.58 -35.01
N ALA A 209 38.08 91.05 -34.22
CA ALA A 209 38.66 90.31 -33.11
C ALA A 209 37.64 89.98 -31.99
N SER A 210 36.72 90.89 -31.65
CA SER A 210 35.75 90.66 -30.55
C SER A 210 34.66 89.66 -30.94
N LEU A 211 34.26 89.63 -32.22
CA LEU A 211 33.33 88.63 -32.76
C LEU A 211 33.95 87.24 -32.78
N GLY A 212 35.23 87.14 -33.17
CA GLY A 212 35.97 85.88 -33.13
C GLY A 212 36.09 85.33 -31.69
N GLU A 213 36.34 86.20 -30.71
CA GLU A 213 36.46 85.82 -29.30
C GLU A 213 35.12 85.33 -28.71
N GLN A 214 34.01 85.98 -29.04
CA GLN A 214 32.68 85.55 -28.59
C GLN A 214 32.23 84.22 -29.23
N ILE A 215 32.56 83.99 -30.51
CA ILE A 215 32.32 82.69 -31.16
C ILE A 215 33.19 81.60 -30.54
N ALA A 216 34.43 81.93 -30.16
CA ALA A 216 35.31 80.99 -29.46
C ALA A 216 34.73 80.55 -28.10
N VAL A 217 34.13 81.47 -27.33
CA VAL A 217 33.44 81.16 -26.07
C VAL A 217 32.23 80.25 -26.29
N VAL A 218 31.41 80.53 -27.31
CA VAL A 218 30.24 79.68 -27.64
C VAL A 218 30.69 78.28 -28.10
N LEU A 219 31.76 78.18 -28.90
CA LEU A 219 32.34 76.90 -29.29
C LEU A 219 32.91 76.13 -28.08
N GLU A 220 33.48 76.81 -27.11
CA GLU A 220 33.95 76.21 -25.85
C GLU A 220 32.76 75.68 -25.03
N GLN A 221 31.67 76.44 -24.91
CA GLN A 221 30.43 75.98 -24.26
C GLN A 221 29.78 74.79 -24.98
N ILE A 222 29.77 74.79 -26.32
CA ILE A 222 29.32 73.63 -27.12
C ILE A 222 30.23 72.43 -26.87
N SER A 223 31.55 72.63 -26.75
CA SER A 223 32.48 71.55 -26.44
C SER A 223 32.26 70.96 -25.03
N ALA A 224 31.90 71.80 -24.06
CA ALA A 224 31.52 71.36 -22.72
C ALA A 224 30.20 70.57 -22.73
N GLN A 225 29.21 71.01 -23.50
CA GLN A 225 27.95 70.29 -23.69
C GLN A 225 28.15 68.96 -24.44
N GLN A 226 29.08 68.91 -25.42
CA GLN A 226 29.47 67.66 -26.09
C GLN A 226 30.09 66.67 -25.10
N ALA A 227 30.96 67.13 -24.19
CA ALA A 227 31.56 66.25 -23.17
C ALA A 227 30.51 65.64 -22.23
N VAL A 228 29.44 66.38 -21.89
CA VAL A 228 28.32 65.86 -21.09
C VAL A 228 27.52 64.83 -21.90
N LEU A 229 27.23 65.09 -23.18
CA LEU A 229 26.57 64.12 -24.06
C LEU A 229 27.40 62.84 -24.25
N ASP A 230 28.73 62.97 -24.40
CA ASP A 230 29.64 61.83 -24.53
C ASP A 230 29.59 60.92 -23.28
N GLU A 231 29.50 61.48 -22.07
CA GLU A 231 29.32 60.70 -20.85
C GLU A 231 27.97 59.94 -20.84
N HIS A 232 26.91 60.58 -21.32
CA HIS A 232 25.61 59.94 -21.44
C HIS A 232 25.60 58.81 -22.50
N TRP A 233 26.25 59.00 -23.64
CA TRP A 233 26.46 57.94 -24.64
C TRP A 233 27.29 56.79 -24.09
N GLN A 234 28.31 57.07 -23.27
CA GLN A 234 29.10 56.01 -22.62
C GLN A 234 28.26 55.21 -21.62
N ARG A 235 27.39 55.86 -20.84
CA ARG A 235 26.44 55.19 -19.93
C ARG A 235 25.39 54.38 -20.69
N LEU A 236 24.92 54.87 -21.84
CA LEU A 236 24.03 54.13 -22.72
C LEU A 236 24.69 52.83 -23.21
N GLU A 237 25.91 52.92 -23.73
CA GLU A 237 26.63 51.75 -24.24
C GLU A 237 26.89 50.74 -23.11
N GLN A 238 27.16 51.22 -21.89
CA GLN A 238 27.23 50.36 -20.71
C GLN A 238 25.90 49.63 -20.45
N HIS A 239 24.76 50.34 -20.43
CA HIS A 239 23.45 49.71 -20.25
C HIS A 239 23.10 48.72 -21.37
N ARG A 240 23.43 49.05 -22.62
CA ARG A 240 23.25 48.17 -23.78
C ARG A 240 24.06 46.88 -23.63
N SER A 241 25.33 46.99 -23.27
CA SER A 241 26.19 45.82 -23.06
C SER A 241 25.69 44.94 -21.91
N GLN A 242 25.23 45.55 -20.80
CA GLN A 242 24.65 44.81 -19.67
C GLN A 242 23.37 44.08 -20.05
N ALA A 243 22.45 44.73 -20.77
CA ALA A 243 21.21 44.10 -21.25
C ALA A 243 21.50 42.88 -22.14
N GLN A 244 22.47 43.02 -23.05
CA GLN A 244 22.86 41.94 -23.95
C GLN A 244 23.46 40.73 -23.21
N VAL A 245 24.26 40.96 -22.16
CA VAL A 245 24.81 39.89 -21.32
C VAL A 245 23.69 39.18 -20.56
N GLU A 246 22.78 39.92 -19.93
CA GLU A 246 21.65 39.35 -19.19
C GLU A 246 20.72 38.54 -20.10
N GLU A 247 20.51 38.96 -21.35
CA GLU A 247 19.73 38.21 -22.34
C GLU A 247 20.38 36.90 -22.76
N GLN A 248 21.69 36.93 -23.01
CA GLN A 248 22.44 35.71 -23.34
C GLN A 248 22.43 34.71 -22.18
N GLU A 249 22.57 35.19 -20.94
CA GLU A 249 22.44 34.34 -19.76
C GLU A 249 21.01 33.80 -19.62
N ALA A 250 19.99 34.60 -19.91
CA ALA A 250 18.59 34.17 -19.88
C ALA A 250 18.29 33.10 -20.94
N GLU A 251 18.86 33.22 -22.15
CA GLU A 251 18.76 32.20 -23.20
C GLU A 251 19.46 30.90 -22.80
N ALA A 252 20.65 30.97 -22.21
CA ALA A 252 21.37 29.81 -21.71
C ALA A 252 20.57 29.07 -20.63
N LYS A 253 20.05 29.80 -19.63
CA LYS A 253 19.19 29.22 -18.59
C LYS A 253 17.88 28.66 -19.15
N GLN A 254 17.32 29.26 -20.20
CA GLN A 254 16.11 28.75 -20.85
C GLN A 254 16.36 27.40 -21.51
N GLN A 255 17.53 27.21 -22.15
CA GLN A 255 17.91 25.93 -22.74
C GLN A 255 18.15 24.87 -21.67
N GLU A 256 18.84 25.22 -20.59
CA GLU A 256 19.06 24.32 -19.44
C GLU A 256 17.74 23.86 -18.81
N LEU A 257 16.81 24.79 -18.61
CA LEU A 257 15.47 24.51 -18.10
C LEU A 257 14.68 23.59 -19.04
N GLY A 258 14.79 23.78 -20.35
CA GLY A 258 14.21 22.89 -21.34
C GLY A 258 14.74 21.45 -21.23
N ARG A 259 16.06 21.31 -21.07
CA ARG A 259 16.71 20.00 -20.85
C ARG A 259 16.22 19.35 -19.55
N LEU A 260 16.21 20.09 -18.44
CA LEU A 260 15.77 19.57 -17.15
C LEU A 260 14.31 19.12 -17.16
N ARG A 261 13.41 19.88 -17.81
CA ARG A 261 12.01 19.50 -17.98
C ARG A 261 11.85 18.22 -18.80
N GLN A 262 12.61 18.08 -19.89
CA GLN A 262 12.60 16.86 -20.70
C GLN A 262 13.08 15.64 -19.89
N GLU A 263 14.17 15.78 -19.14
CA GLU A 263 14.65 14.71 -18.27
C GLU A 263 13.66 14.38 -17.15
N TRP A 264 12.96 15.38 -16.61
CA TRP A 264 11.92 15.18 -15.60
C TRP A 264 10.73 14.40 -16.17
N GLU A 265 10.27 14.74 -17.37
CA GLU A 265 9.17 14.03 -18.05
C GLU A 265 9.55 12.58 -18.37
N GLN A 266 10.78 12.34 -18.84
CA GLN A 266 11.27 10.98 -19.07
C GLN A 266 11.31 10.15 -17.77
N ASN A 267 11.85 10.73 -16.69
CA ASN A 267 11.89 10.08 -15.39
C ASN A 267 10.49 9.80 -14.82
N GLN A 268 9.50 10.63 -15.12
CA GLN A 268 8.11 10.39 -14.74
C GLN A 268 7.56 9.12 -15.43
N GLY A 269 7.85 8.95 -16.72
CA GLY A 269 7.50 7.73 -17.46
C GLY A 269 8.14 6.48 -16.86
N ASP A 270 9.45 6.54 -16.59
CA ASP A 270 10.20 5.43 -15.98
C ASP A 270 9.70 5.07 -14.57
N LEU A 271 9.25 6.06 -13.80
CA LEU A 271 8.65 5.85 -12.48
C LEU A 271 7.26 5.21 -12.58
N ALA A 272 6.44 5.62 -13.55
CA ALA A 272 5.17 4.96 -13.82
C ALA A 272 5.35 3.49 -14.24
N GLU A 273 6.36 3.22 -15.07
CA GLU A 273 6.72 1.86 -15.46
C GLU A 273 7.16 1.03 -14.23
N ALA A 274 8.03 1.56 -13.38
CA ALA A 274 8.48 0.90 -12.17
C ALA A 274 7.31 0.59 -11.20
N HIS A 275 6.36 1.51 -11.02
CA HIS A 275 5.15 1.25 -10.23
C HIS A 275 4.28 0.15 -10.84
N SER A 276 4.17 0.09 -12.17
CA SER A 276 3.42 -0.96 -12.84
C SER A 276 4.07 -2.34 -12.63
N GLN A 277 5.41 -2.40 -12.68
CA GLN A 277 6.19 -3.61 -12.40
C GLN A 277 6.04 -4.04 -10.94
N LEU A 278 6.08 -3.09 -9.99
CA LEU A 278 5.88 -3.35 -8.57
C LEU A 278 4.51 -4.00 -8.33
N LYS A 279 3.43 -3.42 -8.87
CA LYS A 279 2.07 -4.00 -8.79
C LYS A 279 1.97 -5.41 -9.39
N LEU A 280 2.70 -5.68 -10.47
CA LEU A 280 2.75 -7.00 -11.09
C LEU A 280 3.47 -8.01 -10.19
N LEU A 281 4.60 -7.63 -9.60
CA LEU A 281 5.37 -8.46 -8.68
C LEU A 281 4.58 -8.76 -7.40
N GLU A 282 3.90 -7.78 -6.81
CA GLU A 282 3.02 -7.97 -5.65
C GLU A 282 1.92 -9.00 -5.93
N LYS A 283 1.25 -8.87 -7.08
CA LYS A 283 0.22 -9.85 -7.50
C LYS A 283 0.81 -11.23 -7.71
N THR A 284 1.99 -11.31 -8.33
CA THR A 284 2.69 -12.59 -8.56
C THR A 284 3.04 -13.25 -7.23
N LEU A 285 3.58 -12.48 -6.29
CA LEU A 285 3.92 -12.93 -4.94
C LEU A 285 2.68 -13.48 -4.21
N SER A 286 1.56 -12.76 -4.27
CA SER A 286 0.29 -13.19 -3.67
C SER A 286 -0.21 -14.52 -4.26
N ILE A 287 -0.16 -14.68 -5.58
CA ILE A 287 -0.53 -15.93 -6.26
C ILE A 287 0.41 -17.07 -5.83
N GLN A 288 1.71 -16.84 -5.81
CA GLN A 288 2.71 -17.84 -5.39
C GLN A 288 2.52 -18.26 -3.92
N GLN A 289 2.25 -17.30 -3.02
CA GLN A 289 1.95 -17.58 -1.62
C GLN A 289 0.69 -18.43 -1.45
N ASN A 290 -0.38 -18.09 -2.15
CA ASN A 290 -1.62 -18.88 -2.12
C ASN A 290 -1.41 -20.30 -2.65
N HIS A 291 -0.61 -20.44 -3.73
CA HIS A 291 -0.25 -21.75 -4.25
C HIS A 291 0.58 -22.56 -3.25
N GLY A 292 1.58 -21.94 -2.62
CA GLY A 292 2.39 -22.56 -1.56
C GLY A 292 1.56 -23.02 -0.36
N ASN A 293 0.61 -22.21 0.10
CA ASN A 293 -0.32 -22.59 1.18
C ASN A 293 -1.21 -23.78 0.80
N THR A 294 -1.63 -23.85 -0.46
CA THR A 294 -2.43 -24.98 -0.96
C THR A 294 -1.62 -26.27 -1.00
N LEU A 295 -0.36 -26.20 -1.45
CA LEU A 295 0.55 -27.34 -1.45
C LEU A 295 0.85 -27.81 -0.01
N ASP A 296 1.08 -26.89 0.92
CA ASP A 296 1.30 -27.21 2.34
C ASP A 296 0.11 -27.95 2.96
N ALA A 297 -1.11 -27.50 2.67
CA ALA A 297 -2.34 -28.19 3.08
C ALA A 297 -2.45 -29.59 2.46
N GLN A 298 -2.06 -29.76 1.18
CA GLN A 298 -2.06 -31.08 0.53
C GLN A 298 -1.03 -32.02 1.15
N VAL A 299 0.17 -31.55 1.48
CA VAL A 299 1.18 -32.34 2.19
C VAL A 299 0.66 -32.80 3.55
N LYS A 300 0.05 -31.90 4.34
CA LYS A 300 -0.58 -32.24 5.63
C LYS A 300 -1.66 -33.31 5.48
N ASN A 301 -2.51 -33.19 4.47
CA ASN A 301 -3.55 -34.18 4.18
C ASN A 301 -2.96 -35.54 3.80
N GLN A 302 -1.86 -35.60 3.04
CA GLN A 302 -1.19 -36.86 2.70
C GLN A 302 -0.57 -37.53 3.92
N VAL A 303 0.03 -36.75 4.83
CA VAL A 303 0.55 -37.26 6.11
C VAL A 303 -0.58 -37.86 6.95
N LEU A 304 -1.70 -37.16 7.07
CA LEU A 304 -2.86 -37.63 7.82
C LEU A 304 -3.48 -38.89 7.20
N LEU A 305 -3.60 -38.95 5.87
CA LEU A 305 -4.08 -40.14 5.16
C LEU A 305 -3.17 -41.35 5.40
N ARG A 306 -1.85 -41.14 5.37
CA ARG A 306 -0.85 -42.16 5.68
C ARG A 306 -1.00 -42.67 7.10
N GLU A 307 -1.11 -41.78 8.08
CA GLU A 307 -1.31 -42.15 9.49
C GLU A 307 -2.59 -42.97 9.68
N GLN A 308 -3.70 -42.57 9.07
CA GLN A 308 -4.97 -43.30 9.13
C GLN A 308 -4.86 -44.69 8.48
N LEU A 309 -4.19 -44.82 7.35
CA LEU A 309 -4.01 -46.11 6.68
C LEU A 309 -3.08 -47.04 7.45
N VAL A 310 -2.03 -46.51 8.08
CA VAL A 310 -1.17 -47.26 8.99
C VAL A 310 -2.00 -47.76 10.18
N GLN A 311 -2.77 -46.90 10.84
CA GLN A 311 -3.66 -47.30 11.94
C GLN A 311 -4.68 -48.37 11.52
N LEU A 312 -5.25 -48.27 10.32
CA LEU A 312 -6.15 -49.30 9.79
C LEU A 312 -5.42 -50.60 9.52
N SER A 313 -4.23 -50.59 8.91
CA SER A 313 -3.43 -51.80 8.68
C SER A 313 -3.07 -52.51 9.99
N GLU A 314 -2.75 -51.73 11.03
CA GLU A 314 -2.48 -52.22 12.38
C GLU A 314 -3.69 -52.91 13.03
N MET A 315 -4.92 -52.54 12.64
CA MET A 315 -6.14 -53.23 13.10
C MET A 315 -6.39 -54.57 12.38
N PHE A 316 -5.80 -54.79 11.21
CA PHE A 316 -6.07 -55.97 10.36
C PHE A 316 -4.92 -57.00 10.30
N GLU A 317 -3.71 -56.69 10.75
CA GLU A 317 -2.51 -57.55 10.66
C GLU A 317 -2.39 -58.68 11.72
N GLN A 318 -3.41 -59.51 11.90
CA GLN A 318 -3.29 -60.73 12.75
C GLN A 318 -2.47 -61.89 12.12
N VAL A 319 -1.82 -61.67 10.96
CA VAL A 319 -1.38 -62.75 10.06
C VAL A 319 0.13 -63.00 10.07
N ALA A 320 0.97 -62.00 10.40
CA ALA A 320 2.43 -62.14 10.30
C ALA A 320 3.05 -62.99 11.43
N VAL A 321 2.44 -63.03 12.62
CA VAL A 321 2.99 -63.76 13.77
C VAL A 321 2.62 -65.24 13.79
N VAL A 322 1.58 -65.65 13.06
CA VAL A 322 1.21 -67.07 12.88
C VAL A 322 2.34 -67.88 12.21
N GLN A 323 3.20 -67.25 11.40
CA GLN A 323 4.35 -67.91 10.77
C GLN A 323 5.58 -68.05 11.68
N LYS A 324 5.70 -67.26 12.77
CA LYS A 324 6.85 -67.30 13.68
C LYS A 324 6.65 -68.26 14.88
N VAL A 325 5.40 -68.56 15.23
CA VAL A 325 5.05 -69.35 16.42
C VAL A 325 4.62 -70.76 15.99
N ASP A 326 5.35 -71.79 16.44
CA ASP A 326 5.01 -73.19 16.18
C ASP A 326 3.76 -73.59 16.98
N VAL A 327 2.60 -73.43 16.35
CA VAL A 327 1.29 -73.73 16.95
C VAL A 327 1.17 -75.22 17.29
N GLU A 328 1.80 -76.12 16.54
CA GLU A 328 1.78 -77.56 16.83
C GLU A 328 2.54 -77.91 18.13
N ALA A 329 3.65 -77.23 18.39
CA ALA A 329 4.38 -77.36 19.64
C ALA A 329 3.57 -76.86 20.85
N LEU A 330 2.83 -75.76 20.70
CA LEU A 330 1.95 -75.22 21.75
C LEU A 330 0.74 -76.12 22.06
N GLU A 331 0.22 -76.84 21.06
CA GLU A 331 -0.87 -77.81 21.27
C GLU A 331 -0.40 -79.07 22.03
N ARG A 332 0.90 -79.42 21.97
CA ARG A 332 1.49 -80.58 22.65
C ARG A 332 2.03 -80.29 24.07
N MET A 333 2.23 -79.03 24.42
CA MET A 333 2.74 -78.60 25.74
C MET A 333 1.77 -78.97 26.88
N PRO A 334 2.20 -79.27 28.11
CA PRO A 334 1.30 -79.36 29.27
C PRO A 334 0.52 -78.05 29.50
N ILE A 335 -0.74 -78.13 29.93
CA ILE A 335 -1.60 -76.93 30.11
C ILE A 335 -1.03 -75.99 31.18
N GLU A 336 -0.45 -76.54 32.26
CA GLU A 336 0.18 -75.78 33.34
C GLU A 336 1.41 -74.99 32.84
N GLU A 337 2.22 -75.59 31.98
CA GLU A 337 3.38 -74.95 31.36
C GLU A 337 2.94 -73.86 30.36
N LEU A 338 1.92 -74.13 29.52
CA LEU A 338 1.38 -73.14 28.58
C LEU A 338 0.77 -71.93 29.29
N GLN A 339 0.08 -72.16 30.42
CA GLN A 339 -0.45 -71.09 31.26
C GLN A 339 0.66 -70.25 31.88
N GLY A 340 1.74 -70.88 32.36
CA GLY A 340 2.93 -70.17 32.87
C GLY A 340 3.62 -69.32 31.79
N VAL A 341 3.78 -69.86 30.58
CA VAL A 341 4.36 -69.12 29.44
C VAL A 341 3.48 -67.93 29.04
N ALA A 342 2.16 -68.12 28.93
CA ALA A 342 1.24 -67.02 28.62
C ALA A 342 1.26 -65.93 29.70
N GLN A 343 1.35 -66.30 30.98
CA GLN A 343 1.41 -65.35 32.08
C GLN A 343 2.74 -64.56 32.10
N ASN A 344 3.87 -65.20 31.79
CA ASN A 344 5.16 -64.52 31.66
C ASN A 344 5.16 -63.56 30.46
N LEU A 345 4.65 -63.98 29.31
CA LEU A 345 4.50 -63.14 28.12
C LEU A 345 3.62 -61.92 28.42
N GLN A 346 2.55 -62.10 29.19
CA GLN A 346 1.67 -61.01 29.61
C GLN A 346 2.40 -60.01 30.52
N GLN A 347 3.13 -60.48 31.54
CA GLN A 347 3.92 -59.61 32.41
C GLN A 347 4.99 -58.83 31.67
N ASP A 348 5.66 -59.46 30.70
CA ASP A 348 6.69 -58.79 29.90
C ASP A 348 6.09 -57.81 28.90
N LEU A 349 4.90 -58.10 28.36
CA LEU A 349 4.15 -57.16 27.54
C LEU A 349 3.73 -55.93 28.35
N ASP A 350 3.21 -56.12 29.56
CA ASP A 350 2.79 -55.02 30.43
C ASP A 350 3.96 -54.06 30.75
N LYS A 351 5.17 -54.60 30.99
CA LYS A 351 6.37 -53.79 31.21
C LYS A 351 6.75 -52.96 29.98
N ILE A 352 6.76 -53.58 28.80
CA ILE A 352 7.12 -52.90 27.54
C ILE A 352 6.05 -51.89 27.17
N PHE A 353 4.77 -52.22 27.39
CA PHE A 353 3.66 -51.31 27.17
C PHE A 353 3.81 -50.04 28.01
N GLN A 354 4.11 -50.16 29.30
CA GLN A 354 4.36 -49.01 30.16
C GLN A 354 5.55 -48.16 29.70
N PHE A 355 6.63 -48.80 29.25
CA PHE A 355 7.81 -48.10 28.74
C PHE A 355 7.52 -47.34 27.44
N VAL A 356 6.92 -48.01 26.46
CA VAL A 356 6.55 -47.41 25.17
C VAL A 356 5.57 -46.27 25.40
N ASN A 357 4.53 -46.47 26.23
CA ASN A 357 3.56 -45.42 26.52
C ASN A 357 4.19 -44.19 27.21
N GLY A 358 5.20 -44.39 28.07
CA GLY A 358 5.97 -43.27 28.63
C GLY A 358 6.72 -42.48 27.56
N GLN A 359 7.31 -43.16 26.57
CA GLN A 359 7.98 -42.50 25.44
C GLN A 359 7.00 -41.85 24.46
N GLU A 360 5.79 -42.39 24.28
CA GLU A 360 4.70 -41.75 23.52
C GLU A 360 4.27 -40.41 24.14
N GLU A 361 4.15 -40.38 25.47
CA GLU A 361 3.85 -39.16 26.22
C GLU A 361 4.98 -38.13 26.09
N GLU A 362 6.24 -38.57 26.14
CA GLU A 362 7.41 -37.72 25.90
C GLU A 362 7.42 -37.12 24.48
N LEU A 363 7.12 -37.94 23.46
CA LEU A 363 7.05 -37.49 22.07
C LEU A 363 5.92 -36.48 21.87
N LYS A 364 4.78 -36.65 22.55
CA LYS A 364 3.69 -35.67 22.56
C LYS A 364 4.12 -34.35 23.18
N LEU A 365 4.79 -34.38 24.34
CA LEU A 365 5.33 -33.19 25.01
C LEU A 365 6.35 -32.45 24.15
N GLN A 366 7.24 -33.18 23.46
CA GLN A 366 8.19 -32.60 22.51
C GLN A 366 7.49 -31.90 21.35
N ARG A 367 6.42 -32.50 20.81
CA ARG A 367 5.62 -31.86 19.75
C ARG A 367 4.97 -30.55 20.21
N GLU A 368 4.41 -30.53 21.42
CA GLU A 368 3.86 -29.30 22.02
C GLU A 368 4.95 -28.24 22.19
N THR A 369 6.15 -28.65 22.63
CA THR A 369 7.31 -27.76 22.78
C THR A 369 7.77 -27.17 21.44
N ILE A 370 7.84 -27.99 20.38
CA ILE A 370 8.16 -27.54 19.01
C ILE A 370 7.13 -26.50 18.54
N GLN A 371 5.83 -26.76 18.75
CA GLN A 371 4.77 -25.82 18.37
C GLN A 371 4.89 -24.48 19.12
N GLU A 372 5.21 -24.50 20.41
CA GLU A 372 5.47 -23.28 21.16
C GLU A 372 6.67 -22.50 20.62
N LEU A 373 7.75 -23.19 20.25
CA LEU A 373 8.95 -22.58 19.67
C LEU A 373 8.67 -21.98 18.29
N GLU A 374 7.90 -22.66 17.44
CA GLU A 374 7.44 -22.13 16.15
C GLU A 374 6.58 -20.87 16.33
N GLN A 375 5.66 -20.88 17.31
CA GLN A 375 4.82 -19.72 17.61
C GLN A 375 5.63 -18.55 18.17
N LYS A 376 6.62 -18.83 19.03
CA LYS A 376 7.57 -17.81 19.52
C LYS A 376 8.43 -17.24 18.39
N LEU A 377 8.86 -18.07 17.43
CA LEU A 377 9.61 -17.65 16.25
C LEU A 377 8.78 -16.72 15.33
N ALA A 378 7.48 -16.97 15.20
CA ALA A 378 6.58 -16.13 14.42
C ALA A 378 6.37 -14.73 15.03
N ASN A 379 6.48 -14.60 16.35
CA ASN A 379 6.20 -13.35 17.09
C ASN A 379 7.46 -12.57 17.52
N SER A 380 8.67 -13.11 17.29
CA SER A 380 9.93 -12.54 17.81
C SER A 380 10.66 -11.66 16.79
N HIS A 381 11.35 -10.62 17.29
CA HIS A 381 12.22 -9.72 16.52
C HIS A 381 13.66 -10.28 16.43
N ASP A 382 14.47 -9.75 15.50
CA ASP A 382 15.73 -10.35 14.98
C ASP A 382 16.78 -10.79 16.01
N SER A 383 16.80 -10.20 17.21
CA SER A 383 17.80 -10.47 18.26
C SER A 383 17.59 -11.80 19.01
N GLU A 384 16.35 -12.28 19.13
CA GLU A 384 16.03 -13.56 19.83
C GLU A 384 15.80 -14.71 18.84
N ARG A 385 15.56 -14.38 17.57
CA ARG A 385 15.22 -15.32 16.50
C ARG A 385 16.28 -16.41 16.32
N TRP A 386 17.56 -16.07 16.42
CA TRP A 386 18.65 -17.04 16.27
C TRP A 386 18.66 -18.10 17.38
N ASN A 387 18.43 -17.70 18.64
CA ASN A 387 18.36 -18.65 19.77
C ASN A 387 17.14 -19.56 19.67
N ILE A 388 15.98 -19.01 19.29
CA ILE A 388 14.74 -19.79 19.11
C ILE A 388 14.90 -20.77 17.94
N GLN A 389 15.50 -20.34 16.82
CA GLN A 389 15.79 -21.19 15.67
C GLN A 389 16.72 -22.37 16.04
N ARG A 390 17.76 -22.10 16.82
CA ARG A 390 18.66 -23.14 17.32
C ARG A 390 17.93 -24.14 18.19
N ASN A 391 17.18 -23.68 19.21
CA ASN A 391 16.42 -24.55 20.10
C ASN A 391 15.37 -25.36 19.34
N LEU A 392 14.70 -24.76 18.33
CA LEU A 392 13.75 -25.44 17.48
C LEU A 392 14.41 -26.58 16.69
N THR A 393 15.63 -26.36 16.19
CA THR A 393 16.38 -27.37 15.46
C THR A 393 16.78 -28.53 16.40
N ASP A 394 17.29 -28.22 17.59
CA ASP A 394 17.67 -29.22 18.60
C ASP A 394 16.46 -30.08 19.03
N GLU A 395 15.30 -29.47 19.29
CA GLU A 395 14.06 -30.18 19.65
C GLU A 395 13.49 -31.00 18.48
N GLN A 396 13.57 -30.50 17.24
CA GLN A 396 13.16 -31.25 16.04
C GLN A 396 14.03 -32.49 15.81
N GLU A 397 15.34 -32.40 16.04
CA GLU A 397 16.25 -33.54 15.96
C GLU A 397 15.97 -34.57 17.06
N ALA A 398 15.76 -34.12 18.30
CA ALA A 398 15.39 -34.98 19.43
C ALA A 398 14.08 -35.73 19.16
N TYR A 399 13.05 -35.03 18.66
CA TYR A 399 11.77 -35.60 18.26
C TYR A 399 11.94 -36.66 17.17
N GLN A 400 12.70 -36.37 16.11
CA GLN A 400 12.94 -37.32 15.03
C GLN A 400 13.65 -38.59 15.51
N MET A 401 14.66 -38.43 16.38
CA MET A 401 15.35 -39.58 16.97
C MET A 401 14.40 -40.44 17.82
N LEU A 402 13.59 -39.80 18.67
CA LEU A 402 12.63 -40.51 19.51
C LEU A 402 11.58 -41.23 18.67
N ASP A 403 10.98 -40.58 17.68
CA ASP A 403 9.99 -41.17 16.77
C ASP A 403 10.54 -42.38 16.02
N GLN A 404 11.76 -42.27 15.47
CA GLN A 404 12.42 -43.40 14.79
C GLN A 404 12.63 -44.60 15.72
N THR A 405 13.02 -44.36 16.98
CA THR A 405 13.16 -45.46 17.95
C THR A 405 11.81 -46.05 18.36
N LEU A 406 10.78 -45.21 18.52
CA LEU A 406 9.43 -45.61 18.88
C LEU A 406 8.77 -46.46 17.80
N VAL A 407 9.01 -46.20 16.51
CA VAL A 407 8.53 -47.06 15.42
C VAL A 407 9.00 -48.51 15.60
N GLY A 408 10.28 -48.72 15.95
CA GLY A 408 10.83 -50.05 16.22
C GLY A 408 10.24 -50.69 17.48
N GLN A 409 10.01 -49.90 18.54
CA GLN A 409 9.45 -50.38 19.79
C GLN A 409 7.94 -50.72 19.69
N ARG A 410 7.15 -49.89 19.00
CA ARG A 410 5.75 -50.14 18.65
C ARG A 410 5.61 -51.48 17.93
N ARG A 411 6.49 -51.73 16.95
CA ARG A 411 6.54 -53.00 16.23
C ARG A 411 6.84 -54.17 17.18
N ASN A 412 7.83 -54.05 18.07
CA ASN A 412 8.18 -55.11 19.03
C ASN A 412 7.03 -55.39 20.01
N LEU A 413 6.39 -54.34 20.54
CA LEU A 413 5.23 -54.44 21.42
C LEU A 413 4.09 -55.20 20.73
N ARG A 414 3.80 -54.89 19.46
CA ARG A 414 2.79 -55.60 18.65
C ARG A 414 3.16 -57.06 18.39
N GLU A 415 4.39 -57.35 17.97
CA GLU A 415 4.85 -58.73 17.73
C GLU A 415 4.70 -59.59 19.01
N ARG A 416 4.96 -59.02 20.19
CA ARG A 416 4.75 -59.70 21.48
C ARG A 416 3.28 -59.83 21.85
N GLN A 417 2.45 -58.83 21.57
CA GLN A 417 1.00 -58.87 21.78
C GLN A 417 0.35 -59.96 20.93
N GLU A 418 0.69 -60.04 19.65
CA GLU A 418 0.24 -61.09 18.76
C GLU A 418 0.72 -62.48 19.19
N THR A 419 1.97 -62.58 19.68
CA THR A 419 2.47 -63.84 20.24
C THR A 419 1.63 -64.26 21.45
N LEU A 420 1.33 -63.33 22.37
CA LEU A 420 0.49 -63.59 23.55
C LEU A 420 -0.94 -63.99 23.16
N THR A 421 -1.57 -63.30 22.21
CA THR A 421 -2.94 -63.62 21.78
C THR A 421 -3.02 -65.01 21.15
N LEU A 422 -2.00 -65.44 20.39
CA LEU A 422 -1.92 -66.81 19.89
C LEU A 422 -1.79 -67.84 21.02
N HIS A 423 -0.92 -67.60 22.00
CA HIS A 423 -0.77 -68.51 23.16
C HIS A 423 -2.06 -68.59 23.98
N GLN A 424 -2.74 -67.46 24.20
CA GLN A 424 -4.04 -67.40 24.88
C GLN A 424 -5.16 -68.07 24.06
N ALA A 425 -5.17 -67.92 22.74
CA ALA A 425 -6.14 -68.58 21.86
C ALA A 425 -5.97 -70.10 21.85
N VAL A 426 -4.73 -70.61 21.82
CA VAL A 426 -4.43 -72.04 21.95
C VAL A 426 -4.81 -72.56 23.35
N LEU A 427 -4.49 -71.81 24.40
CA LEU A 427 -4.86 -72.15 25.78
C LEU A 427 -6.39 -72.21 25.95
N ALA A 428 -7.13 -71.22 25.46
CA ALA A 428 -8.59 -71.17 25.50
C ALA A 428 -9.24 -72.33 24.74
N ARG A 429 -8.70 -72.67 23.56
CA ARG A 429 -9.12 -73.84 22.77
C ARG A 429 -8.94 -75.14 23.54
N ARG A 430 -7.80 -75.30 24.23
CA ARG A 430 -7.48 -76.51 25.02
C ARG A 430 -8.24 -76.60 26.34
N GLN A 431 -8.70 -75.48 26.88
CA GLN A 431 -9.57 -75.40 28.06
C GLN A 431 -11.07 -75.54 27.73
N GLY A 432 -11.43 -75.79 26.47
CA GLY A 432 -12.82 -76.08 26.06
C GLY A 432 -13.70 -74.85 25.84
N HIS A 433 -13.12 -73.64 25.76
CA HIS A 433 -13.85 -72.39 25.48
C HIS A 433 -13.73 -72.09 23.98
N GLY A 434 -14.49 -72.79 23.14
CA GLY A 434 -14.44 -72.63 21.68
C GLY A 434 -15.36 -71.51 21.17
N ASP A 435 -14.79 -70.58 20.41
CA ASP A 435 -15.30 -70.21 19.08
C ASP A 435 -14.13 -69.68 18.23
N ALA A 436 -13.82 -70.39 17.14
CA ALA A 436 -12.70 -70.08 16.27
C ALA A 436 -13.12 -69.04 15.23
N THR A 437 -12.75 -67.77 15.44
CA THR A 437 -12.70 -66.81 14.34
C THR A 437 -11.58 -67.23 13.37
N PRO A 438 -11.88 -67.48 12.08
CA PRO A 438 -10.85 -67.75 11.10
C PRO A 438 -9.98 -66.50 10.96
N ILE A 439 -8.67 -66.65 11.15
CA ILE A 439 -7.67 -65.62 10.84
C ILE A 439 -7.74 -65.41 9.32
N LYS A 440 -8.49 -64.40 8.87
CA LYS A 440 -8.56 -64.01 7.46
C LYS A 440 -7.25 -63.31 7.09
N GLN A 441 -6.68 -63.72 5.96
CA GLN A 441 -5.50 -63.08 5.37
C GLN A 441 -5.82 -61.61 5.06
N ALA A 442 -5.16 -60.68 5.75
CA ALA A 442 -5.18 -59.27 5.39
C ALA A 442 -4.39 -59.08 4.08
N GLN A 443 -4.93 -58.28 3.17
CA GLN A 443 -4.24 -57.86 1.96
C GLN A 443 -3.11 -56.88 2.36
N PRO A 444 -1.90 -56.97 1.78
CA PRO A 444 -0.80 -56.06 2.11
C PRO A 444 -1.12 -54.64 1.62
N MET A 445 -1.14 -53.68 2.55
CA MET A 445 -1.39 -52.25 2.27
C MET A 445 -0.12 -51.47 1.86
N ASP A 446 1.05 -52.11 1.93
CA ASP A 446 2.36 -51.56 1.53
C ASP A 446 2.39 -50.82 0.17
N PRO A 447 1.79 -51.33 -0.93
CA PRO A 447 1.82 -50.61 -2.20
C PRO A 447 1.04 -49.29 -2.18
N VAL A 448 -0.01 -49.19 -1.35
CA VAL A 448 -0.80 -47.95 -1.21
C VAL A 448 -0.03 -46.93 -0.37
N LEU A 449 0.62 -47.38 0.70
CA LEU A 449 1.50 -46.52 1.52
C LEU A 449 2.68 -45.98 0.69
N ALA A 450 3.33 -46.84 -0.11
CA ALA A 450 4.40 -46.43 -1.01
C ALA A 450 3.92 -45.38 -2.04
N GLN A 451 2.69 -45.50 -2.55
CA GLN A 451 2.11 -44.54 -3.48
C GLN A 451 1.84 -43.18 -2.82
N ILE A 452 1.40 -43.17 -1.55
CA ILE A 452 1.19 -41.94 -0.77
C ILE A 452 2.53 -41.27 -0.47
N ASP A 453 3.55 -42.02 -0.06
CA ASP A 453 4.89 -41.50 0.18
C ASP A 453 5.50 -40.89 -1.09
N GLN A 454 5.28 -41.52 -2.25
CA GLN A 454 5.69 -40.98 -3.54
C GLN A 454 4.96 -39.66 -3.88
N GLN A 455 3.64 -39.60 -3.66
CA GLN A 455 2.86 -38.36 -3.88
C GLN A 455 3.31 -37.24 -2.94
N LYS A 456 3.56 -37.54 -1.67
CA LYS A 456 4.11 -36.59 -0.71
C LYS A 456 5.45 -36.05 -1.18
N GLN A 457 6.36 -36.91 -1.62
CA GLN A 457 7.69 -36.48 -2.10
C GLN A 457 7.58 -35.52 -3.31
N ILE A 458 6.63 -35.75 -4.22
CA ILE A 458 6.36 -34.84 -5.35
C ILE A 458 5.85 -33.49 -4.85
N LEU A 459 4.90 -33.49 -3.90
CA LEU A 459 4.37 -32.25 -3.32
C LEU A 459 5.44 -31.47 -2.55
N ASP A 460 6.30 -32.14 -1.79
CA ASP A 460 7.41 -31.51 -1.07
C ASP A 460 8.41 -30.84 -2.02
N GLN A 461 8.69 -31.46 -3.19
CA GLN A 461 9.52 -30.87 -4.23
C GLN A 461 8.88 -29.61 -4.85
N GLN A 462 7.59 -29.68 -5.18
CA GLN A 462 6.84 -28.52 -5.69
C GLN A 462 6.79 -27.38 -4.67
N LEU A 463 6.65 -27.72 -3.38
CA LEU A 463 6.62 -26.77 -2.29
C LEU A 463 8.00 -26.10 -2.07
N ALA A 464 9.10 -26.86 -2.21
CA ALA A 464 10.44 -26.28 -2.19
C ALA A 464 10.66 -25.32 -3.36
N GLN A 465 10.20 -25.69 -4.56
CA GLN A 465 10.31 -24.85 -5.75
C GLN A 465 9.53 -23.53 -5.59
N ILE A 466 8.25 -23.58 -5.18
CA ILE A 466 7.46 -22.36 -5.02
C ILE A 466 8.02 -21.46 -3.91
N LYS A 467 8.60 -22.03 -2.84
CA LYS A 467 9.30 -21.25 -1.80
C LYS A 467 10.50 -20.49 -2.36
N GLN A 468 11.28 -21.13 -3.24
CA GLN A 468 12.41 -20.47 -3.91
C GLN A 468 11.92 -19.35 -4.85
N GLU A 469 10.86 -19.60 -5.62
CA GLU A 469 10.27 -18.59 -6.50
C GLU A 469 9.71 -17.40 -5.71
N ILE A 470 9.06 -17.62 -4.56
CA ILE A 470 8.60 -16.57 -3.64
C ILE A 470 9.77 -15.70 -3.17
N GLU A 471 10.88 -16.31 -2.77
CA GLU A 471 12.06 -15.59 -2.30
C GLU A 471 12.69 -14.74 -3.40
N GLN A 472 12.78 -15.27 -4.63
CA GLN A 472 13.24 -14.51 -5.80
C GLN A 472 12.31 -13.33 -6.11
N THR A 473 10.99 -13.54 -6.08
CA THR A 473 10.00 -12.47 -6.28
C THR A 473 10.16 -11.38 -5.20
N ARG A 474 10.35 -11.76 -3.93
CA ARG A 474 10.58 -10.78 -2.84
C ARG A 474 11.82 -9.95 -3.05
N GLN A 475 12.95 -10.56 -3.40
CA GLN A 475 14.19 -9.83 -3.69
C GLN A 475 14.01 -8.87 -4.87
N SER A 476 13.28 -9.28 -5.90
CA SER A 476 12.95 -8.39 -7.02
C SER A 476 12.04 -7.23 -6.61
N LEU A 477 11.09 -7.48 -5.71
CA LEU A 477 10.17 -6.46 -5.19
C LEU A 477 10.93 -5.42 -4.37
N ASP A 478 11.81 -5.85 -3.46
CA ASP A 478 12.68 -4.95 -2.69
C ASP A 478 13.57 -4.10 -3.61
N GLY A 479 14.13 -4.72 -4.65
CA GLY A 479 14.94 -4.03 -5.66
C GLY A 479 14.16 -2.95 -6.43
N VAL A 480 12.96 -3.28 -6.92
CA VAL A 480 12.10 -2.32 -7.65
C VAL A 480 11.57 -1.23 -6.70
N GLN A 481 11.23 -1.57 -5.46
CA GLN A 481 10.78 -0.61 -4.46
C GLN A 481 11.88 0.40 -4.10
N GLY A 482 13.13 -0.06 -3.98
CA GLY A 482 14.29 0.83 -3.84
C GLY A 482 14.44 1.77 -5.04
N GLN A 483 14.34 1.24 -6.27
CA GLN A 483 14.39 2.06 -7.48
C GLN A 483 13.29 3.12 -7.55
N VAL A 484 12.06 2.78 -7.14
CA VAL A 484 10.93 3.72 -7.06
C VAL A 484 11.24 4.84 -6.08
N SER A 485 11.72 4.51 -4.88
CA SER A 485 12.08 5.50 -3.86
C SER A 485 13.20 6.44 -4.33
N ASP A 486 14.27 5.88 -4.90
CA ASP A 486 15.40 6.67 -5.39
C ASP A 486 14.98 7.60 -6.53
N ARG A 487 14.15 7.12 -7.46
CA ARG A 487 13.61 7.92 -8.56
C ARG A 487 12.65 9.00 -8.07
N ALA A 488 11.80 8.71 -7.11
CA ALA A 488 10.90 9.70 -6.51
C ALA A 488 11.69 10.85 -5.88
N ASN A 489 12.75 10.53 -5.14
CA ASN A 489 13.64 11.54 -4.54
C ASN A 489 14.37 12.37 -5.61
N GLN A 490 14.86 11.74 -6.68
CA GLN A 490 15.49 12.46 -7.80
C GLN A 490 14.50 13.38 -8.51
N MET A 491 13.24 12.96 -8.66
CA MET A 491 12.17 13.76 -9.27
C MET A 491 11.86 15.01 -8.46
N GLU A 492 11.78 14.87 -7.14
CA GLU A 492 11.57 16.01 -6.25
C GLU A 492 12.76 17.00 -6.30
N GLY A 493 13.99 16.48 -6.29
CA GLY A 493 15.18 17.32 -6.45
C GLY A 493 15.22 18.07 -7.79
N LYS A 494 14.86 17.41 -8.91
CA LYS A 494 14.77 18.05 -10.23
C LYS A 494 13.64 19.09 -10.28
N ARG A 495 12.50 18.82 -9.66
CA ARG A 495 11.38 19.77 -9.57
C ARG A 495 11.82 21.07 -8.87
N GLN A 496 12.47 20.95 -7.71
CA GLN A 496 12.98 22.11 -6.98
C GLN A 496 14.03 22.89 -7.79
N ALA A 497 14.92 22.20 -8.50
CA ALA A 497 15.89 22.85 -9.39
C ALA A 497 15.21 23.60 -10.55
N ILE A 498 14.15 23.04 -11.13
CA ILE A 498 13.34 23.69 -12.17
C ILE A 498 12.67 24.96 -11.60
N GLU A 499 12.00 24.87 -10.45
CA GLU A 499 11.36 26.01 -9.80
C GLU A 499 12.35 27.15 -9.49
N GLN A 500 13.55 26.81 -9.00
CA GLN A 500 14.61 27.79 -8.74
C GLN A 500 15.13 28.44 -10.04
N LEU A 501 15.36 27.66 -11.09
CA LEU A 501 15.80 28.19 -12.38
C LEU A 501 14.73 29.07 -13.02
N GLU A 502 13.44 28.70 -12.91
CA GLU A 502 12.31 29.52 -13.39
C GLU A 502 12.28 30.89 -12.71
N ALA A 503 12.43 30.93 -11.39
CA ALA A 503 12.47 32.18 -10.63
C ALA A 503 13.65 33.05 -11.04
N GLN A 504 14.85 32.46 -11.16
CA GLN A 504 16.05 33.18 -11.62
C GLN A 504 15.88 33.74 -13.03
N LEU A 505 15.29 32.97 -13.93
CA LEU A 505 15.08 33.35 -15.33
C LEU A 505 14.06 34.49 -15.42
N ALA A 506 12.98 34.44 -14.64
CA ALA A 506 12.00 35.52 -14.55
C ALA A 506 12.64 36.83 -14.06
N GLN A 507 13.49 36.76 -13.03
CA GLN A 507 14.21 37.92 -12.51
C GLN A 507 15.18 38.51 -13.56
N LEU A 508 15.95 37.65 -14.22
CA LEU A 508 16.93 38.06 -15.22
C LEU A 508 16.26 38.70 -16.45
N ARG A 509 15.15 38.12 -16.93
CA ARG A 509 14.35 38.71 -18.02
C ARG A 509 13.75 40.07 -17.65
N SER A 510 13.31 40.23 -16.40
CA SER A 510 12.78 41.50 -15.92
C SER A 510 13.85 42.59 -15.89
N SER A 511 15.05 42.27 -15.38
CA SER A 511 16.20 43.17 -15.37
C SER A 511 16.62 43.58 -16.79
N ALA A 512 16.77 42.60 -17.69
CA ALA A 512 17.13 42.86 -19.08
C ALA A 512 16.10 43.74 -19.80
N ALA A 513 14.81 43.50 -19.55
CA ALA A 513 13.73 44.33 -20.10
C ALA A 513 13.78 45.78 -19.59
N GLN A 514 14.09 45.99 -18.31
CA GLN A 514 14.27 47.32 -17.73
C GLN A 514 15.48 48.04 -18.35
N LEU A 515 16.61 47.35 -18.51
CA LEU A 515 17.81 47.91 -19.14
C LEU A 515 17.54 48.27 -20.60
N ARG A 516 16.90 47.38 -21.38
CA ARG A 516 16.47 47.68 -22.75
C ARG A 516 15.56 48.91 -22.82
N GLY A 517 14.55 49.01 -21.94
CA GLY A 517 13.67 50.16 -21.88
C GLY A 517 14.43 51.47 -21.63
N ARG A 518 15.42 51.45 -20.72
CA ARG A 518 16.31 52.60 -20.47
C ARG A 518 17.17 52.92 -21.69
N VAL A 519 17.74 51.93 -22.37
CA VAL A 519 18.53 52.12 -23.60
C VAL A 519 17.69 52.79 -24.67
N THR A 520 16.49 52.28 -24.96
CA THR A 520 15.60 52.88 -25.97
C THR A 520 15.24 54.32 -25.60
N THR A 521 14.89 54.58 -24.34
CA THR A 521 14.55 55.93 -23.88
C THR A 521 15.73 56.90 -23.99
N TYR A 522 16.94 56.47 -23.61
CA TYR A 522 18.14 57.31 -23.72
C TYR A 522 18.55 57.54 -25.19
N GLU A 523 18.46 56.53 -26.05
CA GLU A 523 18.70 56.67 -27.50
C GLU A 523 17.75 57.70 -28.12
N GLU A 524 16.45 57.61 -27.83
CA GLU A 524 15.43 58.55 -28.33
C GLU A 524 15.65 59.99 -27.86
N MET A 525 16.24 60.18 -26.67
CA MET A 525 16.51 61.52 -26.11
C MET A 525 17.86 62.09 -26.58
N LEU A 526 18.92 61.27 -26.58
CA LEU A 526 20.29 61.73 -26.87
C LEU A 526 20.52 61.99 -28.35
N GLN A 527 19.90 61.22 -29.24
CA GLN A 527 20.16 61.33 -30.68
C GLN A 527 19.70 62.67 -31.27
N PRO A 528 18.48 63.18 -30.98
CA PRO A 528 18.07 64.51 -31.42
C PRO A 528 18.93 65.63 -30.83
N LEU A 529 19.37 65.50 -29.57
CA LEU A 529 20.26 66.46 -28.91
C LEU A 529 21.63 66.50 -29.59
N GLN A 530 22.19 65.33 -29.90
CA GLN A 530 23.46 65.19 -30.61
C GLN A 530 23.38 65.77 -32.03
N ASP A 531 22.30 65.51 -32.76
CA ASP A 531 22.07 66.06 -34.10
C ASP A 531 21.98 67.59 -34.06
N LYS A 532 21.22 68.15 -33.12
CA LYS A 532 21.09 69.61 -32.94
C LYS A 532 22.43 70.26 -32.56
N LEU A 533 23.20 69.65 -31.66
CA LEU A 533 24.49 70.18 -31.24
C LEU A 533 25.54 70.09 -32.37
N ASN A 534 25.52 69.01 -33.16
CA ASN A 534 26.36 68.87 -34.36
C ASN A 534 26.03 69.95 -35.41
N GLU A 535 24.75 70.23 -35.64
CA GLU A 535 24.31 71.27 -36.58
C GLU A 535 24.74 72.67 -36.12
N LEU A 536 24.55 72.98 -34.83
CA LEU A 536 25.01 74.21 -34.19
C LEU A 536 26.52 74.42 -34.35
N LYS A 537 27.30 73.37 -34.04
CA LYS A 537 28.75 73.39 -34.16
C LYS A 537 29.21 73.63 -35.60
N ALA A 538 28.63 72.92 -36.57
CA ALA A 538 28.95 73.08 -37.98
C ALA A 538 28.66 74.51 -38.49
N LYS A 539 27.52 75.07 -38.10
CA LYS A 539 27.14 76.46 -38.45
C LYS A 539 28.08 77.49 -37.84
N LEU A 540 28.50 77.31 -36.58
CA LEU A 540 29.43 78.23 -35.91
C LEU A 540 30.86 78.11 -36.46
N GLU A 541 31.31 76.91 -36.82
CA GLU A 541 32.59 76.69 -37.49
C GLU A 541 32.60 77.36 -38.89
N GLU A 542 31.52 77.22 -39.67
CA GLU A 542 31.36 77.91 -40.95
C GLU A 542 31.52 79.43 -40.80
N VAL A 543 30.83 80.03 -39.82
CA VAL A 543 30.97 81.46 -39.49
C VAL A 543 32.39 81.83 -39.09
N SER A 544 33.02 81.03 -38.22
CA SER A 544 34.39 81.28 -37.76
C SER A 544 35.39 81.29 -38.92
N THR A 545 35.21 80.38 -39.90
CA THR A 545 36.03 80.36 -41.13
C THR A 545 35.81 81.57 -42.03
N LEU A 546 34.56 82.04 -42.17
CA LEU A 546 34.22 83.25 -42.93
C LEU A 546 34.80 84.52 -42.28
N LEU A 547 34.81 84.58 -40.95
CA LEU A 547 35.41 85.69 -40.20
C LEU A 547 36.94 85.71 -40.33
N THR A 548 37.59 84.56 -40.29
CA THR A 548 39.05 84.47 -40.48
C THR A 548 39.47 84.79 -41.91
N GLN A 549 38.69 84.39 -42.93
CA GLN A 549 38.94 84.76 -44.34
C GLN A 549 38.61 86.23 -44.64
N GLY A 550 37.60 86.82 -43.97
CA GLY A 550 37.20 88.22 -44.12
C GLY A 550 38.17 89.24 -43.53
N GLN A 551 39.20 88.82 -42.78
CA GLN A 551 40.28 89.72 -42.33
C GLN A 551 41.12 90.27 -43.51
N GLU A 552 41.03 89.68 -44.70
CA GLU A 552 41.83 90.09 -45.87
C GLU A 552 41.08 91.01 -46.87
N THR A 553 39.74 91.16 -46.80
CA THR A 553 38.98 92.04 -47.72
C THR A 553 37.64 92.57 -47.15
N GLU A 554 37.39 93.88 -47.20
CA GLU A 554 36.18 94.56 -46.66
C GLU A 554 34.84 94.02 -47.21
N GLY A 555 34.81 93.53 -48.45
CA GLY A 555 33.57 92.99 -49.06
C GLY A 555 33.11 91.65 -48.45
N HIS A 556 34.04 90.84 -47.96
CA HIS A 556 33.73 89.56 -47.31
C HIS A 556 33.32 89.75 -45.83
N GLN A 557 33.68 90.90 -45.23
CA GLN A 557 33.30 91.25 -43.86
C GLN A 557 31.80 91.51 -43.72
N GLN A 558 31.21 92.27 -44.64
CA GLN A 558 29.76 92.50 -44.64
C GLN A 558 29.00 91.20 -44.91
N GLN A 559 29.52 90.34 -45.78
CA GLN A 559 28.89 89.07 -46.11
C GLN A 559 28.94 88.09 -44.92
N ALA A 560 30.08 88.00 -44.23
CA ALA A 560 30.22 87.19 -43.01
C ALA A 560 29.32 87.70 -41.86
N VAL A 561 29.22 89.02 -41.66
CA VAL A 561 28.32 89.63 -40.67
C VAL A 561 26.84 89.41 -41.04
N THR A 562 26.49 89.48 -42.32
CA THR A 562 25.11 89.24 -42.78
C THR A 562 24.74 87.76 -42.62
N GLN A 563 25.66 86.84 -42.94
CA GLN A 563 25.47 85.41 -42.72
C GLN A 563 25.42 85.06 -41.23
N LEU A 564 26.20 85.74 -40.38
CA LEU A 564 26.08 85.66 -38.91
C LEU A 564 24.71 86.11 -38.44
N ARG A 565 24.22 87.22 -39.00
CA ARG A 565 22.93 87.78 -38.63
C ARG A 565 21.78 86.88 -39.08
N ASP A 566 21.88 86.30 -40.27
CA ASP A 566 20.93 85.33 -40.81
C ASP A 566 21.01 83.99 -40.07
N LEU A 567 22.19 83.57 -39.60
CA LEU A 567 22.38 82.38 -38.77
C LEU A 567 21.88 82.57 -37.35
N LEU A 568 22.13 83.73 -36.73
CA LEU A 568 21.60 84.07 -35.40
C LEU A 568 20.07 84.26 -35.46
N MET A 569 19.55 84.88 -36.52
CA MET A 569 18.09 84.90 -36.78
C MET A 569 17.56 83.50 -37.09
N GLY A 570 18.32 82.66 -37.80
CA GLY A 570 17.95 81.28 -38.10
C GLY A 570 17.97 80.38 -36.86
N LEU A 571 18.84 80.64 -35.89
CA LEU A 571 18.91 79.96 -34.60
C LEU A 571 17.77 80.40 -33.67
N MET A 572 17.46 81.70 -33.64
CA MET A 572 16.26 82.22 -32.97
C MET A 572 14.96 81.76 -33.64
N ASN A 573 14.94 81.62 -34.98
CA ASN A 573 13.74 81.21 -35.72
C ASN A 573 13.56 79.69 -35.77
N SER A 574 14.61 78.88 -35.72
CA SER A 574 14.52 77.42 -35.57
C SER A 574 14.01 77.02 -34.19
N GLN A 575 14.27 77.82 -33.15
CA GLN A 575 13.53 77.73 -31.88
C GLN A 575 12.03 78.01 -32.05
N SER A 576 11.63 78.88 -33.00
CA SER A 576 10.21 79.22 -33.22
C SER A 576 9.46 78.34 -34.23
N ALA A 577 10.16 77.65 -35.13
CA ALA A 577 9.53 76.87 -36.21
C ALA A 577 9.20 75.42 -35.82
N GLU A 578 9.90 74.83 -34.84
CA GLU A 578 9.52 73.50 -34.29
C GLU A 578 8.39 73.59 -33.25
N LEU A 579 8.09 74.78 -32.71
CA LEU A 579 6.94 75.04 -31.83
C LEU A 579 5.56 74.99 -32.54
N ALA A 580 5.53 74.88 -33.87
CA ALA A 580 4.30 74.84 -34.65
C ALA A 580 3.95 73.43 -35.19
N ALA A 581 4.80 72.42 -34.98
CA ALA A 581 4.64 71.09 -35.58
C ALA A 581 4.70 69.90 -34.58
N SER A 582 4.83 70.15 -33.28
CA SER A 582 4.67 69.15 -32.21
C SER A 582 3.26 69.14 -31.62
#